data_AF-A0A9D5CEU1-F1
#
_entry.id   AF-A0A9D5CEU1-F1
#
_cell.length_a   1.000
_cell.length_b   1.000
_cell.length_c   1.000
_cell.angle_alpha   90.00
_cell.angle_beta   90.00
_cell.angle_gamma   90.00
#
_symmetry.space_group_name_H-M   'P 1'
#
loop_
_entity.id
_entity.type
_entity.pdbx_description
1 polymer ?
#
loop_
_entity_poly.entity_id
_entity_poly.type
_entity_poly.pdbx_seq_one_letter_code
_entity_poly.pdbx_strand_id
1 'polypeptide(L)'
;MALRFSPVNLLLLLPMKMIITILLLDLCCVCHADPDPVDDICIADLSTGQRFAGGYPCKPDSQITADDLCNIGKGKAQTFAALNSHLPGGVSVPKNLFGSTPSIPDALLSKVFQVDEATVRSSKAKLADI
;
A
#
# COMPACT_ATOMS: atom_id res chain seq x y z
N MET A 1 -9.12 -48.83 -32.71
CA MET A 1 -8.71 -48.00 -33.86
C MET A 1 -7.53 -47.14 -33.41
N ALA A 2 -6.31 -47.68 -33.56
CA ALA A 2 -5.08 -46.98 -33.16
C ALA A 2 -4.66 -46.06 -34.31
N LEU A 3 -4.66 -44.75 -34.09
CA LEU A 3 -4.17 -43.80 -35.07
C LEU A 3 -2.65 -44.00 -35.19
N ARG A 4 -2.22 -44.59 -36.31
CA ARG A 4 -0.79 -44.71 -36.66
C ARG A 4 -0.25 -43.31 -36.96
N PHE A 5 0.45 -42.72 -36.01
CA PHE A 5 1.19 -41.48 -36.23
C PHE A 5 2.50 -41.78 -36.96
N SER A 6 2.58 -41.37 -38.22
CA SER A 6 3.82 -41.37 -38.99
C SER A 6 4.80 -40.34 -38.40
N PRO A 7 6.11 -40.63 -38.30
CA PRO A 7 7.12 -39.75 -37.68
C PRO A 7 7.21 -38.37 -38.36
N VAL A 8 6.73 -38.23 -39.59
CA VAL A 8 6.71 -36.97 -40.35
C VAL A 8 5.70 -35.95 -39.77
N ASN A 9 4.55 -36.42 -39.26
CA ASN A 9 3.55 -35.56 -38.64
C ASN A 9 3.99 -35.03 -37.26
N LEU A 10 4.87 -35.76 -36.57
CA LEU A 10 5.44 -35.30 -35.31
C LEU A 10 6.41 -34.14 -35.53
N LEU A 11 7.21 -34.19 -36.60
CA LEU A 11 8.20 -33.17 -36.95
C LEU A 11 7.57 -31.84 -37.41
N LEU A 12 6.42 -31.89 -38.09
CA LEU A 12 5.66 -30.72 -38.56
C LEU A 12 4.88 -29.99 -37.45
N LEU A 13 4.61 -30.63 -36.31
CA LEU A 13 3.86 -30.05 -35.19
C LEU A 13 4.77 -29.34 -34.16
N LEU A 14 6.08 -29.60 -34.20
CA LEU A 14 7.08 -28.98 -33.32
C LEU A 14 7.18 -27.44 -33.47
N PRO A 15 7.25 -26.84 -34.68
CA PRO A 15 7.38 -25.39 -34.80
C PRO A 15 6.11 -24.66 -34.35
N MET A 16 4.93 -25.24 -34.60
CA MET A 16 3.65 -24.66 -34.18
C MET A 16 3.45 -24.72 -32.66
N LYS A 17 3.84 -25.83 -32.01
CA LYS A 17 3.82 -25.91 -30.54
C LYS A 17 4.77 -24.90 -29.91
N MET A 18 5.96 -24.71 -30.48
CA MET A 18 6.97 -23.78 -29.99
C MET A 18 6.48 -22.32 -30.07
N ILE A 19 5.87 -21.93 -31.20
CA ILE A 19 5.28 -20.60 -31.40
C ILE A 19 4.14 -20.34 -30.40
N ILE A 20 3.28 -21.32 -30.15
CA ILE A 20 2.18 -21.20 -29.17
C ILE A 20 2.73 -21.05 -27.75
N THR A 21 3.78 -21.80 -27.36
CA THR A 21 4.42 -21.63 -26.04
C THR A 21 5.13 -20.28 -25.87
N ILE A 22 5.70 -19.71 -26.94
CA ILE A 22 6.34 -18.38 -26.88
C ILE A 22 5.29 -17.27 -26.77
N LEU A 23 4.21 -17.32 -27.56
CA LEU A 23 3.07 -16.40 -27.46
C LEU A 23 2.34 -16.45 -26.11
N LEU A 24 2.39 -17.59 -25.41
CA LEU A 24 1.84 -17.75 -24.05
C LEU A 24 2.81 -17.29 -22.94
N LEU A 25 4.11 -17.13 -23.24
CA LEU A 25 5.14 -16.69 -22.29
C LEU A 25 5.22 -15.15 -22.17
N ASP A 26 4.82 -14.43 -23.21
CA ASP A 26 4.77 -12.96 -23.27
C ASP A 26 3.60 -12.33 -22.47
N LEU A 27 2.77 -13.14 -21.79
CA LEU A 27 1.66 -12.67 -20.94
C LEU A 27 2.06 -12.50 -19.46
N CYS A 28 3.32 -12.75 -19.10
CA CYS A 28 3.78 -12.53 -17.74
C CYS A 28 4.06 -11.04 -17.53
N CYS A 29 3.07 -10.35 -16.96
CA CYS A 29 3.17 -9.12 -16.19
C CYS A 29 4.32 -8.18 -16.55
N VAL A 30 3.97 -7.09 -17.23
CA VAL A 30 4.66 -5.82 -16.97
C VAL A 30 4.28 -5.39 -15.54
N CYS A 31 4.86 -6.05 -14.53
CA CYS A 31 4.91 -5.48 -13.21
C CYS A 31 5.90 -4.32 -13.31
N HIS A 32 5.37 -3.10 -13.47
CA HIS A 32 6.12 -1.91 -13.09
C HIS A 32 6.36 -2.03 -11.58
N ALA A 33 7.51 -2.57 -11.20
CA ALA A 33 8.03 -2.37 -9.87
C ALA A 33 8.46 -0.91 -9.80
N ASP A 34 7.89 -0.16 -8.86
CA ASP A 34 8.35 1.19 -8.57
C ASP A 34 9.83 1.11 -8.11
N PRO A 35 10.76 1.81 -8.77
CA PRO A 35 12.18 1.78 -8.39
C PRO A 35 12.44 2.39 -7.00
N ASP A 36 11.46 3.07 -6.40
CA ASP A 36 11.58 3.68 -5.08
C ASP A 36 10.82 2.85 -4.03
N PRO A 37 11.51 2.15 -3.10
CA PRO A 37 10.88 1.33 -2.06
C PRO A 37 10.34 2.18 -0.89
N VAL A 38 10.11 3.48 -1.11
CA VAL A 38 9.33 4.28 -0.17
C VAL A 38 7.89 3.80 -0.36
N ASP A 39 7.29 3.23 0.68
CA ASP A 39 5.88 2.83 0.64
C ASP A 39 5.00 4.07 0.36
N ASP A 40 4.76 4.36 -0.91
CA ASP A 40 3.89 5.45 -1.36
C ASP A 40 2.44 5.11 -1.03
N ILE A 41 2.07 5.31 0.23
CA ILE A 41 0.68 5.38 0.64
C ILE A 41 0.12 6.69 0.14
N CYS A 42 -0.87 6.60 -0.75
CA CYS A 42 -1.63 7.75 -1.22
C CYS A 42 -3.13 7.56 -0.95
N ILE A 43 -3.85 8.69 -0.87
CA ILE A 43 -5.31 8.70 -0.74
C ILE A 43 -5.90 8.58 -2.14
N ALA A 44 -6.71 7.54 -2.37
CA ALA A 44 -7.36 7.32 -3.65
C ALA A 44 -8.34 8.45 -4.01
N ASP A 45 -8.27 8.92 -5.25
CA ASP A 45 -9.24 9.83 -5.85
C ASP A 45 -10.39 9.04 -6.48
N LEU A 46 -11.47 8.90 -5.71
CA LEU A 46 -12.69 8.25 -6.16
C LEU A 46 -13.57 9.16 -7.03
N SER A 47 -13.27 10.46 -7.14
CA SER A 47 -14.11 11.42 -7.86
C SER A 47 -14.06 11.23 -9.37
N THR A 48 -12.93 10.72 -9.88
CA THR A 48 -12.71 10.46 -11.31
C THR A 48 -13.50 9.26 -11.83
N GLY A 49 -13.92 8.36 -10.94
CA GLY A 49 -14.58 7.09 -11.31
C GLY A 49 -13.70 6.13 -12.13
N GLN A 50 -12.45 6.49 -12.42
CA GLN A 50 -11.52 5.67 -13.19
C GLN A 50 -10.80 4.68 -12.28
N ARG A 51 -11.11 3.39 -12.46
CA ARG A 51 -10.39 2.30 -11.83
C ARG A 51 -9.51 1.63 -12.89
N PHE A 52 -8.20 1.75 -12.73
CA PHE A 52 -7.20 1.07 -13.55
C PHE A 52 -6.92 -0.33 -13.00
N ALA A 53 -6.20 -1.15 -13.75
CA ALA A 53 -5.79 -2.48 -13.30
C ALA A 53 -4.99 -2.46 -11.97
N GLY A 54 -4.41 -1.30 -11.60
CA GLY A 54 -3.70 -1.07 -10.35
C GLY A 54 -4.49 -0.35 -9.25
N GLY A 55 -5.75 0.05 -9.45
CA GLY A 55 -6.54 0.80 -8.46
C GLY A 55 -7.06 2.16 -8.96
N TYR A 56 -7.35 3.07 -8.04
CA TYR A 56 -7.75 4.45 -8.33
C TYR A 56 -6.50 5.35 -8.38
N PRO A 57 -6.51 6.42 -9.18
CA PRO A 57 -5.43 7.42 -9.15
C PRO A 57 -5.33 8.05 -7.75
N CYS A 58 -4.14 8.48 -7.35
CA CYS A 58 -3.95 9.22 -6.11
C CYS A 58 -4.55 10.63 -6.24
N LYS A 59 -5.16 11.14 -5.16
CA LYS A 59 -5.47 12.57 -5.05
C LYS A 59 -4.17 13.38 -5.09
N PRO A 60 -4.17 14.56 -5.73
CA PRO A 60 -3.05 15.48 -5.62
C PRO A 60 -2.97 16.04 -4.18
N ASP A 61 -1.76 16.35 -3.70
CA ASP A 61 -1.51 16.83 -2.32
C ASP A 61 -2.40 18.01 -1.92
N SER A 62 -2.70 18.90 -2.86
CA SER A 62 -3.57 20.06 -2.66
C SER A 62 -5.04 19.74 -2.35
N GLN A 63 -5.47 18.50 -2.57
CA GLN A 63 -6.85 18.03 -2.38
C GLN A 63 -6.98 16.99 -1.26
N ILE A 64 -5.87 16.66 -0.59
CA ILE A 64 -5.86 15.82 0.59
C ILE A 64 -6.34 16.64 1.78
N THR A 65 -7.34 16.12 2.49
CA THR A 65 -7.98 16.78 3.64
C THR A 65 -8.01 15.86 4.85
N ALA A 66 -8.22 16.44 6.05
CA ALA A 66 -8.38 15.65 7.26
C ALA A 66 -9.59 14.69 7.20
N ASP A 67 -10.62 15.06 6.45
CA ASP A 67 -11.82 14.25 6.23
C ASP A 67 -11.51 12.95 5.47
N ASP A 68 -10.42 12.91 4.68
CA ASP A 68 -9.99 11.69 3.99
C ASP A 68 -9.42 10.62 4.93
N LEU A 69 -9.00 11.02 6.14
CA LEU A 69 -8.41 10.14 7.16
C LEU A 69 -9.35 9.92 8.35
N CYS A 70 -10.48 10.64 8.39
CA CYS A 70 -11.41 10.64 9.52
C CYS A 70 -12.72 9.93 9.16
N ASN A 71 -13.27 9.19 10.11
CA ASN A 71 -14.65 8.70 9.98
C ASN A 71 -15.63 9.85 10.20
N ILE A 72 -16.04 10.51 9.12
CA ILE A 72 -17.05 11.59 9.12
C ILE A 72 -18.50 11.08 9.18
N GLY A 73 -18.70 9.76 9.08
CA GLY A 73 -20.02 9.14 9.15
C GLY A 73 -20.53 8.95 10.59
N LYS A 74 -21.84 8.75 10.75
CA LYS A 74 -22.46 8.48 12.07
C LYS A 74 -22.35 7.00 12.51
N GLY A 75 -21.87 6.12 11.62
CA GLY A 75 -21.76 4.69 11.85
C GLY A 75 -20.34 4.26 12.20
N LYS A 76 -20.18 2.97 12.54
CA LYS A 76 -18.85 2.37 12.69
C LYS A 76 -18.17 2.26 11.32
N ALA A 77 -16.93 2.74 11.22
CA ALA A 77 -16.09 2.51 10.05
C ALA A 77 -15.35 1.16 10.18
N GLN A 78 -15.11 0.52 9.04
CA GLN A 78 -14.26 -0.66 8.93
C GLN A 78 -13.19 -0.40 7.88
N THR A 79 -11.94 -0.70 8.22
CA THR A 79 -10.77 -0.52 7.35
C THR A 79 -10.15 -1.89 7.03
N PHE A 80 -9.71 -2.05 5.78
CA PHE A 80 -8.96 -3.22 5.33
C PHE A 80 -7.54 -2.76 4.98
N ALA A 81 -6.54 -3.36 5.62
CA ALA A 81 -5.14 -3.13 5.32
C ALA A 81 -4.51 -4.43 4.82
N ALA A 82 -3.87 -4.39 3.64
CA ALA A 82 -3.09 -5.49 3.10
C ALA A 82 -1.61 -5.19 3.35
N LEU A 83 -0.94 -6.06 4.09
CA LEU A 83 0.46 -5.89 4.48
C LEU A 83 1.25 -7.04 3.83
N ASN A 84 2.27 -6.70 3.05
CA ASN A 84 3.08 -7.65 2.27
C ASN A 84 4.28 -8.23 3.05
N SER A 85 4.54 -7.74 4.26
CA SER A 85 5.66 -8.18 5.09
C SER A 85 5.34 -9.46 5.86
N HIS A 86 6.33 -10.33 6.04
CA HIS A 86 6.19 -11.65 6.72
C HIS A 86 5.82 -11.51 8.21
N LEU A 87 6.10 -10.34 8.80
CA LEU A 87 5.75 -9.96 10.16
C LEU A 87 5.20 -8.53 10.15
N PRO A 88 3.93 -8.35 9.73
CA PRO A 88 3.35 -7.04 9.67
C PRO A 88 3.13 -6.49 11.09
N GLY A 89 3.80 -5.38 11.39
CA GLY A 89 3.65 -4.67 12.66
C GLY A 89 2.80 -3.42 12.49
N GLY A 90 2.02 -3.07 13.52
CA GLY A 90 1.35 -1.77 13.61
C GLY A 90 2.10 -0.87 14.58
N VAL A 91 2.39 0.36 14.17
CA VAL A 91 2.97 1.39 15.05
C VAL A 91 1.98 2.54 15.22
N SER A 92 1.58 2.81 16.46
CA SER A 92 0.80 4.00 16.79
C SER A 92 1.77 5.16 17.01
N VAL A 93 1.89 6.04 16.01
CA VAL A 93 2.80 7.20 16.08
C VAL A 93 2.50 8.07 17.32
N PRO A 94 1.24 8.43 17.65
CA PRO A 94 0.98 9.27 18.82
C PRO A 94 1.40 8.61 20.13
N LYS A 95 1.11 7.31 20.30
CA LYS A 95 1.47 6.56 21.50
C LYS A 95 2.98 6.40 21.65
N ASN A 96 3.67 6.03 20.58
CA ASN A 96 5.11 5.84 20.58
C ASN A 96 5.89 7.13 20.84
N LEU A 97 5.29 8.28 20.53
CA LEU A 97 5.96 9.57 20.64
C LEU A 97 5.62 10.32 21.93
N PHE A 98 4.34 10.29 22.34
CA PHE A 98 3.86 11.05 23.50
C PHE A 98 3.59 10.18 24.73
N GLY A 99 3.39 8.86 24.57
CA GLY A 99 3.16 7.89 25.64
C GLY A 99 4.31 6.91 25.87
N SER A 100 5.50 7.18 25.32
CA SER A 100 6.66 6.29 25.42
C SER A 100 7.14 6.09 26.86
N THR A 101 7.70 4.90 27.14
CA THR A 101 8.43 4.62 28.39
C THR A 101 9.83 4.10 28.04
N PRO A 102 10.91 4.84 28.38
CA PRO A 102 10.95 6.14 29.06
C PRO A 102 10.35 7.29 28.22
N SER A 103 9.94 8.37 28.89
CA SER A 103 9.32 9.53 28.22
C SER A 103 10.34 10.31 27.39
N ILE A 104 9.99 10.65 26.16
CA ILE A 104 10.83 11.51 25.29
C ILE A 104 10.83 12.95 25.86
N PRO A 105 11.98 13.62 26.00
CA PRO A 105 12.05 14.98 26.54
C PRO A 105 11.15 16.00 25.82
N ASP A 106 10.45 16.85 26.60
CA ASP A 106 9.53 17.87 26.07
C ASP A 106 10.23 18.85 25.11
N ALA A 107 11.49 19.19 25.39
CA ALA A 107 12.32 20.07 24.58
C ALA A 107 12.59 19.51 23.16
N LEU A 108 12.69 18.18 23.02
CA LEU A 108 12.89 17.56 21.71
C LEU A 108 11.59 17.55 20.91
N LEU A 109 10.48 17.19 21.55
CA LEU A 109 9.17 17.16 20.91
C LEU A 109 8.73 18.56 20.49
N SER A 110 8.89 19.56 21.36
CA SER A 110 8.59 20.96 21.04
C SER A 110 9.42 21.47 19.87
N LYS A 111 10.70 21.09 19.79
CA LYS A 111 11.57 21.46 18.67
C LYS A 111 11.17 20.78 17.36
N VAL A 112 10.88 19.49 17.38
CA VAL A 112 10.50 18.70 16.19
C VAL A 112 9.15 19.16 15.65
N PHE A 113 8.17 19.38 16.54
CA PHE A 113 6.83 19.81 16.16
C PHE A 113 6.68 21.33 16.02
N GLN A 114 7.72 22.11 16.36
CA GLN A 114 7.71 23.58 16.31
C GLN A 114 6.55 24.18 17.13
N VAL A 115 6.28 23.60 18.30
CA VAL A 115 5.25 24.05 19.26
C VAL A 115 5.89 24.31 20.62
N ASP A 116 5.16 24.92 21.54
CA ASP A 116 5.63 25.12 22.90
C ASP A 116 5.55 23.82 23.75
N GLU A 117 6.32 23.78 24.83
CA GLU A 117 6.35 22.60 25.72
C GLU A 117 5.02 22.39 26.47
N ALA A 118 4.18 23.42 26.68
CA ALA A 118 2.89 23.25 27.35
C ALA A 118 1.91 22.48 26.44
N THR A 119 1.92 22.77 25.14
CA THR A 119 1.20 22.01 24.12
C THR A 119 1.67 20.54 24.08
N VAL A 120 2.98 20.29 24.12
CA VAL A 120 3.52 18.92 24.21
C VAL A 120 3.02 18.20 25.46
N ARG A 121 3.07 18.85 26.63
CA ARG A 121 2.58 18.26 27.89
C ARG A 121 1.10 17.93 27.83
N SER A 122 0.29 18.79 27.22
CA SER A 122 -1.14 18.51 27.00
C SER A 122 -1.34 17.27 26.12
N SER A 123 -0.58 17.15 25.02
CA SER A 123 -0.61 15.96 24.16
C SER A 123 -0.21 14.69 24.90
N LYS A 124 0.88 14.73 25.69
CA LYS A 124 1.29 13.59 26.52
C LYS A 124 0.22 13.17 27.51
N ALA A 125 -0.38 14.12 28.23
CA ALA A 125 -1.43 13.83 29.20
C ALA A 125 -2.66 13.18 28.56
N LYS A 126 -3.08 13.67 27.37
CA LYS A 126 -4.22 13.11 26.63
C LYS A 126 -3.95 11.71 26.05
N LEU A 127 -2.68 11.39 25.78
CA LEU A 127 -2.26 10.17 25.10
C LEU A 127 -1.67 9.13 26.06
N ALA A 128 -1.58 9.42 27.37
CA ALA A 128 -1.06 8.50 28.37
C ALA A 128 -1.91 7.24 28.55
N ASP A 129 -3.22 7.35 28.25
CA ASP A 129 -4.21 6.29 28.47
C ASP A 129 -4.66 5.56 27.18
N ILE A 130 -4.02 5.86 26.03
CA ILE A 130 -4.27 5.19 24.74
C ILE A 130 -3.23 4.10 24.53
#